data_AF-A0A2N2ZVL5-F1
#
_entry.id   AF-A0A2N2ZVL5-F1
#
_cell.length_a   1.000
_cell.length_b   1.000
_cell.length_c   1.000
_cell.angle_alpha   90.00
_cell.angle_beta   90.00
_cell.angle_gamma   90.00
#
_symmetry.space_group_name_H-M   'P 1'
#
loop_
_entity.id
_entity.type
_entity.pdbx_description
1 polymer ?
#
loop_
_entity_poly.entity_id
_entity_poly.type
_entity_poly.pdbx_seq_one_letter_code
_entity_poly.pdbx_strand_id
1 'polypeptide(L)' 'DTIEALKNELEQRSEEIQCVVSSKNTALNTLYFGETQMPKLNDYADGVDTLEFLVRIS' A
#
# COMPACT_ATOMS: atom_id res chain seq x y z
N ASP A 1 -4.85 -2.30 25.11
CA ASP A 1 -4.23 -2.16 23.78
C ASP A 1 -3.29 -0.97 23.75
N THR A 2 -2.00 -1.22 23.55
CA THR A 2 -0.96 -0.18 23.48
C THR A 2 -0.51 0.02 22.03
N ILE A 3 0.08 1.17 21.71
CA ILE A 3 0.65 1.43 20.37
C ILE A 3 1.73 0.39 20.02
N GLU A 4 2.47 -0.11 21.00
CA GLU A 4 3.47 -1.18 20.80
C GLU A 4 2.83 -2.51 20.40
N ALA A 5 1.71 -2.90 21.01
CA ALA A 5 0.99 -4.11 20.63
C ALA A 5 0.48 -4.02 19.19
N LEU A 6 -0.08 -2.87 18.80
CA LEU A 6 -0.53 -2.62 17.44
C LEU A 6 0.65 -2.64 16.44
N LYS A 7 1.80 -2.07 16.82
CA LYS A 7 3.02 -2.11 16.00
C LYS A 7 3.44 -3.54 15.71
N ASN A 8 3.50 -4.38 16.74
CA ASN A 8 3.90 -5.78 16.59
C ASN A 8 2.94 -6.57 15.69
N GLU A 9 1.63 -6.32 15.81
CA GLU A 9 0.63 -6.97 14.95
C GLU A 9 0.77 -6.55 13.48
N LEU A 10 0.98 -5.26 13.22
CA LEU A 10 1.21 -4.75 11.86
C LEU A 10 2.49 -5.30 11.24
N GLU A 11 3.56 -5.46 12.04
CA GLU A 11 4.81 -6.06 11.59
C GLU A 11 4.64 -7.55 11.26
N GLN A 12 3.92 -8.31 12.09
CA GLN A 12 3.62 -9.72 11.83
C GLN A 12 2.80 -9.94 10.56
N ARG A 13 1.93 -8.99 10.22
CA ARG A 13 1.07 -9.06 9.03
C ARG A 13 1.59 -8.25 7.85
N SER A 14 2.85 -7.82 7.90
CA SER A 14 3.45 -6.96 6.88
C SER A 14 3.43 -7.58 5.47
N GLU A 15 3.46 -8.90 5.35
CA GLU A 15 3.34 -9.61 4.07
C GLU A 15 1.89 -9.65 3.53
N GLU A 16 0.90 -9.41 4.39
CA GLU A 16 -0.53 -9.44 4.05
C GLU A 16 -1.08 -8.04 3.69
N ILE A 17 -0.33 -6.98 3.99
CA ILE A 17 -0.79 -5.59 3.84
C ILE A 17 0.21 -4.76 3.03
N GLN A 18 -0.29 -3.92 2.12
CA GLN A 18 0.56 -3.10 1.26
C GLN A 18 1.11 -1.85 1.97
N CYS A 19 0.33 -1.26 2.87
CA CYS A 19 0.70 -0.06 3.62
C CYS A 19 -0.21 0.15 4.84
N VAL A 20 0.20 1.06 5.73
CA VAL A 20 -0.57 1.52 6.89
C VAL A 20 -0.88 3.01 6.72
N VAL A 21 -2.10 3.44 7.04
CA VAL A 21 -2.60 4.80 6.73
C VAL A 21 -3.16 5.46 7.98
N SER A 22 -2.89 6.75 8.15
CA SER A 22 -3.43 7.54 9.27
C SER A 22 -3.67 9.00 8.87
N SER A 23 -4.73 9.61 9.42
CA SER A 23 -4.99 11.07 9.32
C SER A 23 -4.21 11.87 10.36
N LYS A 24 -3.62 11.19 11.35
CA LYS A 24 -2.87 11.80 12.44
C LYS A 24 -1.41 11.38 12.36
N ASN A 25 -0.52 12.26 12.81
CA ASN A 25 0.88 11.89 12.98
C ASN A 25 0.96 10.90 14.15
N THR A 26 1.25 9.63 13.85
CA THR A 26 1.38 8.57 14.85
C THR A 26 2.86 8.20 15.02
N ALA A 27 3.19 7.46 16.08
CA ALA A 27 4.54 6.89 16.23
C ALA A 27 4.79 5.70 15.26
N LEU A 28 3.79 5.29 14.50
CA LEU A 28 3.89 4.25 13.48
C LEU A 28 4.26 4.87 12.14
N ASN A 29 4.97 4.10 11.31
CA ASN A 29 5.23 4.50 9.94
C ASN A 29 3.92 4.41 9.14
N THR A 30 3.30 5.55 8.87
CA THR A 30 2.00 5.62 8.18
C THR A 30 2.03 6.59 7.03
N LEU A 31 1.29 6.26 5.97
CA LEU A 31 1.01 7.15 4.86
C LEU A 31 -0.22 8.02 5.16
N TYR A 32 -0.33 9.13 4.44
CA TYR A 32 -1.55 9.93 4.45
C TYR A 32 -2.62 9.31 3.55
N PHE A 33 -3.87 9.68 3.81
CA PHE A 33 -4.98 9.33 2.92
C PHE A 33 -4.72 9.89 1.52
N GLY A 34 -4.99 9.06 0.50
CA GLY A 34 -4.70 9.40 -0.91
C GLY A 34 -3.34 8.91 -1.40
N GLU A 35 -2.46 8.41 -0.53
CA GLU A 35 -1.13 7.91 -0.90
C GLU A 35 -1.01 6.37 -0.81
N THR A 36 -2.13 5.66 -0.73
CA THR A 36 -2.15 4.23 -0.38
C THR A 36 -1.82 3.29 -1.54
N GLN A 37 -1.88 3.80 -2.78
CA GLN A 37 -1.54 3.06 -4.00
C GLN A 37 -0.02 3.06 -4.15
N MET A 38 0.60 1.89 -3.99
CA MET A 38 2.04 1.72 -4.17
C MET A 38 2.30 0.44 -4.99
N PRO A 39 2.98 0.54 -6.15
CA PRO A 39 3.48 1.76 -6.79
C PRO A 39 2.32 2.69 -7.24
N LYS A 40 2.60 4.00 -7.39
CA LYS A 40 1.57 4.99 -7.74
C LYS A 40 1.01 4.69 -9.13
N LEU A 41 -0.18 5.20 -9.44
CA LEU A 41 -0.79 5.01 -10.77
C LEU A 41 0.14 5.42 -11.92
N ASN A 42 0.92 6.49 -11.73
CA ASN A 42 1.90 6.96 -12.72
C ASN A 42 3.16 6.10 -12.77
N ASP A 43 3.46 5.31 -11.74
CA ASP A 43 4.58 4.36 -11.74
C ASP A 43 4.24 3.12 -12.58
N TYR A 44 2.95 2.83 -12.81
CA TYR A 44 2.44 1.87 -13.79
C TYR A 44 2.32 2.45 -15.20
N ALA A 45 2.45 3.77 -15.38
CA ALA A 45 2.34 4.42 -16.68
C ALA A 45 3.67 4.31 -17.45
N ASP A 46 4.15 3.07 -17.65
CA ASP A 46 5.25 2.73 -18.54
C ASP A 46 4.80 2.72 -20.03
N GLY A 47 3.55 3.09 -20.30
CA GLY A 47 2.96 3.13 -21.64
C GLY A 47 2.40 1.79 -22.10
N VAL A 48 2.35 0.77 -21.23
CA VAL A 48 1.73 -0.51 -21.54
C VAL A 48 0.21 -0.38 -21.44
N ASP A 49 -0.49 -0.62 -22.55
CA ASP A 49 -1.95 -0.70 -22.58
C ASP A 49 -2.39 -1.92 -21.75
N THR A 50 -2.94 -1.65 -20.57
CA THR A 50 -3.41 -2.69 -19.64
C THR A 50 -4.47 -3.60 -20.27
N LEU A 51 -5.32 -3.08 -21.17
CA LEU A 51 -6.30 -3.91 -21.89
C LEU A 51 -5.61 -4.85 -22.87
N GLU A 52 -4.58 -4.37 -23.57
CA GLU A 52 -3.78 -5.22 -24.46
C GLU A 52 -3.04 -6.32 -23.69
N PHE A 53 -2.48 -6.01 -22.51
CA PHE A 53 -1.85 -7.00 -21.64
C PHE A 53 -2.84 -8.09 -21.22
N LEU A 54 -4.04 -7.71 -20.76
CA LEU A 54 -5.08 -8.63 -20.31
C LEU A 54 -5.60 -9.53 -21.44
N VAL A 55 -5.67 -9.02 -22.67
CA VAL A 55 -6.05 -9.82 -23.86
C VAL A 55 -4.96 -10.84 -24.20
N ARG A 56 -3.67 -10.51 -24.07
CA ARG A 56 -2.57 -11.44 -24.40
C ARG A 56 -2.42 -12.61 -23.43
N ILE A 57 -2.94 -12.50 -22.22
CA ILE A 57 -2.92 -13.57 -21.21
C ILE A 57 -4.20 -14.44 -21.21
N SER A 58 -5.17 -14.12 -22.08
CA SER A 58 -6.40 -14.90 -22.31
C SER A 58 -6.24 -15.85 -23.49
#